data_AF-A0A7C3W988-F1
#
_entry.id   AF-A0A7C3W988-F1
#
_cell.length_a   1.000
_cell.length_b   1.000
_cell.length_c   1.000
_cell.angle_alpha   90.00
_cell.angle_beta   90.00
_cell.angle_gamma   90.00
#
_symmetry.space_group_name_H-M   'P 1'
#
loop_
_entity.id
_entity.type
_entity.pdbx_description
1 polymer ?
#
loop_
_entity_poly.entity_id
_entity_poly.type
_entity_poly.pdbx_seq_one_letter_code
_entity_poly.pdbx_strand_id
1 'polypeptide(L)'
;MSKFYEKIKTREEVEDLLLMIDEKLDGGRPRFPDWVKEEVGEGLDGWEKLKEKLKSLPIFSLTIGFEPTEEFKEKLVHWIKENVEKKAVLDLKIDKEILGGAIISWQGKYKNYSLSEKLKNTNE
;
A
#
# COMPACT_ATOMS: atom_id res chain seq x y z
N MET A 1 12.55 -3.71 14.69
CA MET A 1 11.46 -4.02 13.74
C MET A 1 12.07 -4.70 12.52
N SER A 2 11.34 -5.57 11.80
CA SER A 2 11.84 -6.09 10.51
C SER A 2 11.88 -4.92 9.52
N LYS A 3 13.04 -4.72 8.87
CA LYS A 3 13.27 -3.63 7.90
C LYS A 3 12.20 -3.64 6.79
N PHE A 4 11.67 -4.83 6.48
CA PHE A 4 10.58 -5.04 5.53
C PHE A 4 9.42 -4.05 5.66
N TYR A 5 8.83 -3.90 6.86
CA TYR A 5 7.66 -3.05 7.06
C TYR A 5 8.00 -1.56 7.11
N GLU A 6 9.27 -1.20 7.30
CA GLU A 6 9.72 0.19 7.20
C GLU A 6 9.97 0.58 5.75
N LYS A 7 10.44 -0.37 4.92
CA LYS A 7 10.84 -0.14 3.53
C LYS A 7 9.67 -0.21 2.55
N ILE A 8 8.65 -1.03 2.81
CA ILE A 8 7.44 -1.06 1.99
C ILE A 8 6.45 -0.03 2.53
N LYS A 9 6.03 0.88 1.66
CA LYS A 9 5.14 2.00 1.97
C LYS A 9 3.85 1.91 1.16
N THR A 10 3.93 1.59 -0.13
CA THR A 10 2.79 1.65 -1.05
C THR A 10 2.42 0.29 -1.62
N ARG A 11 1.19 0.21 -2.13
CA ARG A 11 0.71 -0.96 -2.89
C ARG A 11 1.48 -1.16 -4.19
N GLU A 12 1.86 -0.09 -4.88
CA GLU A 12 2.65 -0.14 -6.11
C GLU A 12 3.99 -0.85 -5.87
N GLU A 13 4.70 -0.49 -4.79
CA GLU A 13 5.95 -1.17 -4.40
C GLU A 13 5.75 -2.66 -4.11
N VAL A 14 4.59 -3.05 -3.57
CA VAL A 14 4.25 -4.46 -3.34
C VAL A 14 4.05 -5.19 -4.67
N GLU A 15 3.32 -4.58 -5.60
CA GLU A 15 3.04 -5.16 -6.93
C GLU A 15 4.33 -5.32 -7.74
N ASP A 16 5.20 -4.31 -7.73
CA ASP A 16 6.52 -4.36 -8.37
C ASP A 16 7.37 -5.52 -7.82
N LEU A 17 7.42 -5.66 -6.50
CA LEU A 17 8.16 -6.75 -5.86
C LEU A 17 7.56 -8.12 -6.18
N LEU A 18 6.24 -8.25 -6.23
CA LEU A 18 5.57 -9.49 -6.61
C LEU A 18 5.93 -9.90 -8.04
N LEU A 19 5.91 -8.95 -8.99
CA LEU A 19 6.32 -9.20 -10.37
C LEU A 19 7.77 -9.68 -10.46
N MET A 20 8.68 -9.04 -9.72
CA MET A 20 10.08 -9.45 -9.67
C MET A 20 10.24 -10.85 -9.06
N ILE A 21 9.47 -11.19 -8.02
CA ILE A 21 9.52 -12.53 -7.41
C ILE A 21 9.02 -13.58 -8.40
N ASP A 22 7.97 -13.29 -9.15
CA ASP A 22 7.43 -14.20 -10.15
C ASP A 22 8.44 -14.46 -11.27
N GLU A 23 9.05 -13.41 -11.81
CA GLU A 23 10.14 -13.54 -12.80
C GLU A 23 11.30 -14.39 -12.24
N LYS A 24 11.64 -14.20 -10.96
CA LYS A 24 12.70 -14.99 -10.30
C LYS A 24 12.35 -16.47 -10.19
N LEU A 25 11.10 -16.79 -9.84
CA LEU A 25 10.61 -18.17 -9.73
C LEU A 25 10.53 -18.86 -11.09
N ASP A 26 10.26 -18.10 -12.16
CA ASP A 26 10.28 -18.58 -13.55
C ASP A 26 11.70 -18.78 -14.12
N GLY A 27 12.75 -18.61 -13.30
CA GLY A 27 14.15 -18.80 -13.67
C GLY A 27 14.86 -17.53 -14.15
N GLY A 28 14.19 -16.39 -14.11
CA GLY A 28 14.76 -15.08 -14.38
C GLY A 28 15.78 -14.62 -13.32
N ARG A 29 16.39 -13.46 -13.59
CA ARG A 29 17.38 -12.85 -12.69
C ARG A 29 17.11 -11.36 -12.46
N PRO A 30 15.93 -11.01 -11.91
CA PRO A 30 15.60 -9.63 -11.60
C PRO A 30 16.56 -9.07 -10.54
N ARG A 31 16.79 -7.76 -10.61
CA ARG A 31 17.66 -7.06 -9.66
C ARG A 31 16.84 -6.60 -8.45
N PHE A 32 16.86 -7.39 -7.38
CA PHE A 32 16.21 -7.01 -6.12
C PHE A 32 16.97 -5.93 -5.34
N PRO A 33 16.23 -5.07 -4.61
CA PRO A 33 16.81 -4.25 -3.54
C PRO A 33 17.55 -5.10 -2.51
N ASP A 34 18.62 -4.59 -1.93
CA ASP A 34 19.46 -5.38 -1.02
C ASP A 34 18.72 -5.84 0.23
N TRP A 35 17.82 -5.02 0.76
CA TRP A 35 17.01 -5.36 1.92
C TRP A 35 16.04 -6.53 1.65
N VAL A 36 15.66 -6.78 0.39
CA VAL A 36 14.82 -7.92 0.02
C VAL A 36 15.61 -9.21 0.15
N LYS A 37 16.89 -9.20 -0.26
CA LYS A 37 17.78 -10.36 -0.14
C LYS A 37 18.07 -10.72 1.32
N GLU A 38 18.06 -9.73 2.22
CA GLU A 38 18.18 -9.96 3.67
C GLU A 38 16.92 -10.63 4.26
N GLU A 39 15.75 -10.41 3.66
CA GLU A 39 14.47 -10.98 4.11
C GLU A 39 14.19 -12.35 3.50
N VAL A 40 14.75 -12.64 2.32
CA VAL A 40 14.66 -13.94 1.68
C VAL A 40 15.75 -14.84 2.26
N GLY A 41 15.33 -15.89 2.98
CA GLY A 41 16.24 -16.93 3.43
C GLY A 41 16.88 -17.72 2.27
N GLU A 42 17.64 -18.76 2.60
CA GLU A 42 18.28 -19.60 1.58
C GLU A 42 17.25 -20.50 0.86
N GLY A 43 17.39 -20.63 -0.47
CA GLY A 43 16.60 -21.56 -1.28
C GLY A 43 15.31 -20.98 -1.89
N LEU A 44 14.59 -21.82 -2.65
CA LEU A 44 13.35 -21.45 -3.36
C LEU A 44 12.19 -21.18 -2.40
N ASP A 45 12.09 -21.94 -1.31
CA ASP A 45 11.06 -21.77 -0.27
C ASP A 45 11.05 -20.37 0.35
N GLY A 46 12.19 -19.69 0.38
CA GLY A 46 12.30 -18.32 0.88
C GLY A 46 11.53 -17.32 0.01
N TRP A 47 11.58 -17.50 -1.31
CA TRP A 47 10.91 -16.63 -2.28
C TRP A 47 9.38 -16.82 -2.25
N GLU A 48 8.92 -18.07 -2.15
CA GLU A 48 7.49 -18.35 -2.00
C GLU A 48 6.91 -17.77 -0.70
N LYS A 49 7.64 -17.93 0.42
CA LYS A 49 7.24 -17.33 1.70
C LYS A 49 7.18 -15.81 1.63
N LEU A 50 8.13 -15.17 0.95
CA LEU A 50 8.11 -13.72 0.75
C LEU A 50 6.92 -13.29 -0.10
N LYS A 51 6.62 -14.02 -1.18
CA LYS A 51 5.46 -13.78 -2.04
C LYS A 51 4.15 -13.83 -1.24
N GLU A 52 3.98 -14.86 -0.42
CA GLU A 52 2.79 -15.00 0.44
C GLU A 52 2.74 -13.91 1.52
N LYS A 53 3.89 -13.55 2.11
CA LYS A 53 3.98 -12.42 3.05
C LYS A 53 3.52 -11.11 2.41
N LEU A 54 3.97 -10.81 1.18
CA LEU A 54 3.58 -9.62 0.42
C LEU A 54 2.08 -9.60 0.13
N LYS A 55 1.50 -10.72 -0.33
CA LYS A 55 0.06 -10.83 -0.59
C LYS A 55 -0.81 -10.69 0.67
N SER A 56 -0.26 -11.06 1.82
CA SER A 56 -0.97 -10.97 3.11
C SER A 56 -0.93 -9.57 3.73
N LEU A 57 -0.22 -8.61 3.12
CA LEU A 57 -0.11 -7.26 3.66
C LEU A 57 -1.48 -6.57 3.63
N PRO A 58 -1.91 -5.98 4.75
CA PRO A 58 -3.18 -5.30 4.79
C PRO A 58 -3.09 -3.97 4.03
N ILE A 59 -4.04 -3.74 3.12
CA ILE A 59 -4.04 -2.58 2.23
C ILE A 59 -4.98 -1.51 2.79
N PHE A 60 -4.45 -0.32 2.99
CA PHE A 60 -5.21 0.88 3.33
C PHE A 60 -5.43 1.70 2.06
N SER A 61 -6.64 1.66 1.52
CA SER A 61 -6.97 2.42 0.31
C SER A 61 -7.52 3.81 0.66
N LEU A 62 -6.92 4.83 0.06
CA LEU A 62 -7.29 6.22 0.20
C LEU A 62 -7.49 6.84 -1.18
N THR A 63 -8.70 7.33 -1.47
CA THR A 63 -8.98 8.09 -2.69
C THR A 63 -9.11 9.57 -2.35
N ILE A 64 -8.35 10.42 -3.05
CA ILE A 64 -8.34 11.88 -2.85
C ILE A 64 -8.53 12.62 -4.18
N GLY A 65 -9.02 13.86 -4.08
CA GLY A 65 -9.31 14.73 -5.22
C GLY A 65 -8.14 15.50 -5.81
N PHE A 66 -6.94 15.31 -5.29
CA PHE A 66 -5.76 16.09 -5.66
C PHE A 66 -4.52 15.20 -5.74
N GLU A 67 -3.52 15.67 -6.49
CA GLU A 67 -2.21 15.03 -6.54
C GLU A 67 -1.44 15.34 -5.25
N PRO A 68 -1.14 14.35 -4.39
CA PRO A 68 -0.44 14.59 -3.15
C PRO A 68 1.06 14.72 -3.39
N THR A 69 1.70 15.60 -2.61
CA THR A 69 3.16 15.70 -2.59
C THR A 69 3.78 14.47 -1.93
N GLU A 70 5.05 14.19 -2.23
CA GLU A 70 5.79 13.10 -1.58
C GLU A 70 5.81 13.24 -0.05
N GLU A 71 6.00 14.46 0.47
CA GLU A 71 5.94 14.73 1.92
C GLU A 71 4.57 14.35 2.52
N PHE A 72 3.48 14.62 1.79
CA PHE A 72 2.14 14.24 2.24
C PHE A 72 1.94 12.73 2.25
N LYS A 73 2.42 12.03 1.21
CA LYS A 73 2.42 10.56 1.15
C LYS A 73 3.19 9.97 2.34
N GLU A 74 4.36 10.51 2.66
CA GLU A 74 5.15 10.04 3.81
C GLU A 74 4.45 10.24 5.15
N LYS A 75 3.86 11.42 5.37
CA LYS A 75 3.06 11.70 6.57
C LYS A 75 1.86 10.75 6.69
N LEU A 76 1.18 10.46 5.58
CA LEU A 76 0.07 9.51 5.56
C LEU A 76 0.52 8.10 5.92
N VAL A 77 1.59 7.61 5.29
CA VAL A 77 2.14 6.28 5.59
C VAL A 77 2.52 6.17 7.07
N HIS A 78 3.15 7.21 7.62
CA HIS A 78 3.49 7.24 9.04
C HIS A 78 2.24 7.19 9.92
N TRP A 79 1.26 8.05 9.65
CA TRP A 79 0.00 8.09 10.40
C TRP A 79 -0.75 6.75 10.36
N ILE A 80 -0.82 6.09 9.19
CA ILE A 80 -1.45 4.77 9.03
C ILE A 80 -0.75 3.73 9.90
N LYS A 81 0.58 3.70 9.88
CA LYS A 81 1.37 2.73 10.65
C LYS A 81 1.24 2.94 12.16
N GLU A 82 1.07 4.18 12.61
CA GLU A 82 0.90 4.51 14.02
C GLU A 82 -0.54 4.30 14.52
N ASN A 83 -1.55 4.63 13.71
CA ASN A 83 -2.94 4.75 14.17
C ASN A 83 -3.86 3.63 13.66
N VAL A 84 -3.52 2.98 12.55
CA VAL A 84 -4.38 1.96 11.92
C VAL A 84 -3.77 0.58 12.10
N GLU A 85 -2.65 0.30 11.43
CA GLU A 85 -1.95 -0.98 11.54
C GLU A 85 -0.49 -0.84 11.09
N LYS A 86 0.45 -1.30 11.94
CA LYS A 86 1.90 -1.17 11.69
C LYS A 86 2.39 -1.81 10.39
N LYS A 87 1.66 -2.81 9.87
CA LYS A 87 2.01 -3.55 8.66
C LYS A 87 1.29 -3.04 7.41
N ALA A 88 0.41 -2.06 7.55
CA ALA A 88 -0.40 -1.60 6.44
C ALA A 88 0.41 -0.89 5.36
N VAL A 89 -0.01 -1.11 4.11
CA VAL A 89 0.51 -0.42 2.93
C VAL A 89 -0.54 0.55 2.38
N LEU A 90 -0.09 1.70 1.89
CA LEU A 90 -0.96 2.73 1.34
C LEU A 90 -1.28 2.41 -0.14
N ASP A 91 -2.55 2.33 -0.47
CA ASP A 91 -3.08 2.31 -1.84
C ASP A 91 -3.75 3.66 -2.11
N LEU A 92 -3.04 4.56 -2.78
CA LEU A 92 -3.47 5.93 -3.00
C LEU A 92 -4.04 6.09 -4.40
N LYS A 93 -5.30 6.49 -4.50
CA LYS A 93 -6.01 6.71 -5.76
C LYS A 93 -6.38 8.17 -5.92
N ILE A 94 -6.28 8.67 -7.14
CA ILE A 94 -6.63 10.05 -7.47
C ILE A 94 -7.92 10.01 -8.27
N ASP A 95 -8.94 10.67 -7.73
CA ASP A 95 -10.22 10.82 -8.38
C ASP A 95 -10.59 12.30 -8.44
N LYS A 96 -10.44 12.90 -9.62
CA LYS A 96 -10.69 14.32 -9.87
C LYS A 96 -12.17 14.70 -9.72
N GLU A 97 -13.08 13.73 -9.64
CA GLU A 97 -14.50 13.98 -9.35
C GLU A 97 -14.74 14.29 -7.86
N ILE A 98 -13.78 13.96 -6.99
CA ILE A 98 -13.80 14.36 -5.58
C ILE A 98 -13.39 15.84 -5.49
N LEU A 99 -14.39 16.72 -5.49
CA LEU A 99 -14.19 18.18 -5.36
C LEU A 99 -13.60 18.60 -3.98
N GLY A 100 -13.66 17.71 -2.99
CA GLY A 100 -13.06 17.88 -1.66
C GLY A 100 -13.33 16.70 -0.74
N GLY A 101 -12.52 16.52 0.31
CA GLY A 101 -12.59 15.37 1.23
C GLY A 101 -11.81 14.15 0.74
N ALA A 102 -12.12 12.98 1.29
CA ALA A 102 -11.45 11.72 0.93
C ALA A 102 -12.38 10.51 1.08
N ILE A 103 -12.11 9.46 0.34
CA ILE A 103 -12.76 8.16 0.49
C ILE A 103 -11.75 7.19 1.08
N ILE A 104 -12.13 6.50 2.16
CA ILE A 104 -11.26 5.56 2.86
C ILE A 104 -11.87 4.17 2.78
N SER A 105 -11.05 3.17 2.45
CA SER A 105 -11.41 1.76 2.52
C SER A 105 -10.36 0.97 3.29
N TRP A 106 -10.79 0.25 4.31
CA TRP A 106 -9.94 -0.58 5.16
C TRP A 106 -10.69 -1.82 5.64
N GLN A 107 -10.12 -3.02 5.45
CA GLN A 107 -10.72 -4.30 5.87
C GLN A 107 -12.20 -4.48 5.44
N GLY A 108 -12.52 -4.08 4.20
CA GLY A 108 -13.88 -4.14 3.67
C GLY A 108 -14.85 -3.09 4.22
N LYS A 109 -14.41 -2.23 5.15
CA LYS A 109 -15.18 -1.06 5.60
C LYS A 109 -14.87 0.12 4.71
N TYR A 110 -15.90 0.58 4.02
CA TYR A 110 -15.86 1.74 3.15
C TYR A 110 -16.46 2.95 3.87
N LYS A 111 -15.78 4.09 3.84
CA LYS A 111 -16.31 5.34 4.38
C LYS A 111 -15.99 6.51 3.46
N ASN A 112 -17.05 7.10 2.92
CA ASN A 112 -16.98 8.26 2.05
C ASN A 112 -17.06 9.54 2.90
N TYR A 113 -15.97 10.31 2.93
CA TYR A 113 -15.93 11.64 3.55
C TYR A 113 -15.79 12.76 2.51
N SER A 114 -16.16 12.48 1.26
CA SER A 114 -16.17 13.51 0.21
C SER A 114 -17.20 14.59 0.50
N LEU A 115 -16.88 15.81 0.05
CA LEU A 115 -17.77 16.97 0.13
C LEU A 115 -19.08 16.70 -0.63
N SER A 116 -19.01 15.98 -1.76
CA SER A 116 -20.16 15.57 -2.54
C SER A 116 -21.17 14.75 -1.71
N GLU A 117 -20.68 13.86 -0.84
CA GLU A 117 -21.54 13.09 0.08
C GLU A 117 -22.19 13.99 1.13
N LYS A 118 -21.44 14.95 1.70
CA LYS A 118 -21.98 15.90 2.67
C LYS A 118 -23.07 16.78 2.06
N LEU A 119 -22.90 17.22 0.81
CA LEU A 119 -23.88 18.05 0.10
C LEU A 119 -25.16 17.27 -0.20
N LYS A 120 -25.09 15.97 -0.48
CA LYS A 120 -26.28 15.12 -0.65
C LYS A 120 -27.07 15.00 0.67
N ASN A 121 -26.38 14.79 1.79
CA ASN A 121 -27.01 14.64 3.11
C ASN A 121 -27.47 15.96 3.75
N THR A 122 -27.26 17.12 3.10
CA THR A 122 -27.72 18.43 3.60
C THR A 122 -29.08 18.82 3.01
N ASN A 123 -29.60 18.04 2.05
CA ASN A 123 -30.90 18.29 1.41
C ASN A 123 -32.02 17.33 1.90
N GLU A 124 -31.85 16.70 3.07
CA GLU A 124 -32.89 15.93 3.77
C GLU A 124 -33.40 16.65 5.02
#